data_AF-A0AA51L7E2-F1
#
_entry.id   AF-A0AA51L7E2-F1
#
_cell.length_a   1.000
_cell.length_b   1.000
_cell.length_c   1.000
_cell.angle_alpha   90.00
_cell.angle_beta   90.00
_cell.angle_gamma   90.00
#
_symmetry.space_group_name_H-M   'P 1'
#
loop_
_entity.id
_entity.type
_entity.pdbx_description
1 polymer ?
#
loop_
_entity_poly.entity_id
_entity_poly.type
_entity_poly.pdbx_seq_one_letter_code
_entity_poly.pdbx_strand_id
1 'polypeptide(L)' 'MEIPAWVIGDFADMDDVYDEYLQIADTPCHAKIVFDKKTKEWKLFVV' A
#
# COMPACT_ATOMS: atom_id res chain seq x y z
N MET A 1 -8.56 -1.56 11.45
CA MET A 1 -8.16 -0.38 10.63
C MET A 1 -7.36 -0.97 9.49
N GLU A 2 -7.69 -0.62 8.26
CA GLU A 2 -7.12 -1.27 7.08
C GLU A 2 -6.39 -0.20 6.27
N ILE A 3 -5.11 -0.44 6.01
CA ILE A 3 -4.22 0.47 5.29
C ILE A 3 -3.81 -0.26 4.02
N PRO A 4 -4.31 0.13 2.84
CA PRO A 4 -3.79 -0.38 1.58
C PRO A 4 -2.35 0.10 1.38
N ALA A 5 -1.50 -0.81 0.93
CA ALA A 5 -0.11 -0.56 0.63
C ALA A 5 0.16 -0.92 -0.83
N TRP A 6 0.77 0.01 -1.56
CA TRP A 6 1.26 -0.20 -2.91
C TRP A 6 2.78 -0.20 -2.86
N VAL A 7 3.38 -1.21 -3.49
CA VAL A 7 4.82 -1.18 -3.76
C VAL A 7 4.99 -0.31 -4.99
N ILE A 8 5.34 0.94 -4.76
CA ILE A 8 5.81 1.87 -5.80
C ILE A 8 7.32 1.68 -5.80
N GLY A 9 7.89 1.34 -6.96
CA GLY A 9 9.28 0.94 -7.13
C GLY A 9 10.33 1.92 -6.59
N ASP A 10 11.60 1.57 -6.77
CA ASP A 10 12.73 2.43 -6.38
C ASP A 10 12.85 3.62 -7.34
N PHE A 11 12.09 4.67 -7.05
CA PHE A 11 12.13 5.92 -7.80
C PHE A 11 13.12 6.87 -7.14
N ALA A 12 14.02 7.42 -7.96
CA ALA A 12 14.97 8.44 -7.53
C ALA A 12 14.32 9.83 -7.36
N ASP A 13 13.11 10.02 -7.92
CA ASP A 13 12.39 11.28 -7.96
C ASP A 13 10.97 11.14 -7.40
N MET A 14 10.54 12.13 -6.61
CA MET A 14 9.28 12.10 -5.88
C MET A 14 8.07 12.44 -6.77
N ASP A 15 8.29 13.21 -7.84
CA ASP A 15 7.23 13.53 -8.81
C ASP A 15 6.86 12.29 -9.64
N ASP A 16 7.85 11.46 -10.01
CA ASP A 16 7.62 10.17 -10.69
C ASP A 16 6.84 9.18 -9.81
N VAL A 17 7.13 9.11 -8.49
CA VAL A 17 6.37 8.29 -7.53
C VAL A 17 4.90 8.70 -7.51
N TYR A 18 4.61 10.00 -7.58
CA TYR A 18 3.26 10.52 -7.50
C TYR A 18 2.45 10.26 -8.78
N ASP A 19 3.07 10.43 -9.95
CA ASP A 19 2.44 10.10 -11.24
C ASP A 19 2.16 8.61 -11.35
N GLU A 20 3.12 7.77 -10.94
CA GLU A 20 2.92 6.33 -10.94
C GLU A 20 1.84 5.95 -9.92
N TYR A 21 1.87 6.51 -8.69
CA TYR A 21 0.81 6.32 -7.70
C TYR A 21 -0.60 6.59 -8.26
N LEU A 22 -0.78 7.66 -9.04
CA LEU A 22 -2.07 7.96 -9.68
C LEU A 22 -2.49 6.88 -10.67
N GLN A 23 -1.55 6.24 -11.36
CA GLN A 23 -1.84 5.16 -12.30
C GLN A 23 -2.09 3.82 -11.60
N ILE A 24 -1.33 3.49 -10.56
CA ILE A 24 -1.49 2.24 -9.80
C ILE A 24 -2.55 2.30 -8.69
N ALA A 25 -3.03 3.50 -8.31
CA ALA A 25 -4.16 3.63 -7.39
C ALA A 25 -5.44 2.99 -7.93
N ASP A 26 -5.59 2.91 -9.27
CA ASP A 26 -6.69 2.20 -9.94
C ASP A 26 -6.47 0.68 -9.96
N THR A 27 -5.24 0.20 -9.80
CA THR A 27 -4.92 -1.23 -9.72
C THR A 27 -5.12 -1.81 -8.31
N PRO A 28 -5.49 -3.11 -8.21
CA PRO A 28 -5.63 -3.78 -6.93
C PRO A 28 -4.32 -3.69 -6.12
N CYS A 29 -4.42 -3.20 -4.88
CA CYS A 29 -3.26 -3.00 -4.02
C CYS A 29 -2.49 -4.31 -3.79
N HIS A 30 -1.16 -4.24 -3.86
CA HIS A 30 -0.27 -5.38 -3.65
C HIS A 30 -0.30 -5.91 -2.22
N ALA A 31 -0.58 -5.05 -1.24
CA ALA A 31 -0.71 -5.48 0.15
C ALA A 31 -1.75 -4.65 0.90
N LYS A 32 -2.30 -5.24 1.97
CA LYS A 32 -3.14 -4.56 2.94
C LYS A 32 -2.62 -4.86 4.33
N ILE A 33 -2.35 -3.80 5.09
CA ILE A 33 -2.04 -3.89 6.50
C ILE A 33 -3.36 -3.77 7.27
N VAL A 34 -3.74 -4.81 8.00
CA VAL A 34 -4.96 -4.86 8.79
C VAL A 34 -4.59 -4.87 10.26
N PHE A 35 -4.96 -3.79 10.95
CA PHE A 35 -4.90 -3.74 12.40
C PHE A 35 -6.15 -4.35 13.01
N ASP A 36 -5.96 -5.47 13.71
CA ASP A 36 -6.98 -6.17 14.47
C ASP A 36 -7.17 -5.48 15.82
N LYS A 37 -8.29 -4.76 15.98
CA LYS A 37 -8.57 -4.05 17.23
C LYS A 37 -8.89 -4.99 18.40
N LYS A 38 -9.30 -6.25 18.14
CA LYS A 38 -9.61 -7.23 19.19
C LYS A 38 -8.33 -7.82 19.77
N THR A 39 -7.38 -8.21 18.91
CA THR A 39 -6.10 -8.78 19.37
C THR A 39 -5.01 -7.73 19.57
N LYS A 40 -5.24 -6.49 19.11
CA LYS A 40 -4.26 -5.39 19.05
C LYS A 40 -3.00 -5.76 18.26
N GLU A 41 -3.16 -6.59 17.24
CA GLU A 41 -2.05 -7.05 16.39
C GLU A 41 -2.14 -6.44 14.99
N TRP A 42 -0.98 -6.24 14.38
CA TRP A 42 -0.85 -5.84 12.99
C TRP A 42 -0.68 -7.08 12.12
N LYS A 43 -1.54 -7.22 11.10
CA LYS A 43 -1.47 -8.32 10.14
C LYS A 43 -1.20 -7.75 8.75
N LEU A 44 -0.20 -8.29 8.06
CA LEU A 44 0.10 -7.95 6.67
C LEU A 44 -0.52 -9.01 5.77
N PHE A 45 -1.32 -8.58 4.80
CA PHE A 45 -1.87 -9.44 3.76
C PHE A 45 -1.27 -9.00 2.43
N VAL A 46 -0.50 -9.88 1.78
CA VAL A 46 0.03 -9.66 0.43
C VAL A 46 -0.92 -10.35 -0.56
N VAL A 47 -1.26 -9.67 -1.66
CA VAL A 47 -2.20 -10.14 -2.69
C VAL A 47 -1.44 -10.51 -3.95
#